data_AF-A0A926PUU7-F1
#
_entry.id   AF-A0A926PUU7-F1
#
_cell.length_a   1.000
_cell.length_b   1.000
_cell.length_c   1.000
_cell.angle_alpha   90.00
_cell.angle_beta   90.00
_cell.angle_gamma   90.00
#
_symmetry.space_group_name_H-M   'P 1'
#
loop_
_entity.id
_entity.type
_entity.pdbx_description
1 polymer ?
#
loop_
_entity_poly.entity_id
_entity_poly.type
_entity_poly.pdbx_seq_one_letter_code
_entity_poly.pdbx_strand_id
1 'polypeptide(L)'
;MAKHTQAHLSRTIEKSKPNSVRDMTKRQMEYYMGAKLIEIGIDPQAVIYRWSVEERGISEVWTYSAYWGDSREKLLQQEQNS
;
A
#
# COMPACT_ATOMS: atom_id res chain seq x y z
N MET A 1 -2.75 14.77 19.51
CA MET A 1 -2.25 14.71 18.11
C MET A 1 -2.95 13.55 17.43
N ALA A 2 -3.59 13.76 16.28
CA ALA A 2 -4.19 12.66 15.54
C ALA A 2 -3.08 11.67 15.18
N LYS A 3 -3.15 10.44 15.71
CA LYS A 3 -2.22 9.38 15.31
C LYS A 3 -2.58 9.02 13.88
N HIS A 4 -1.70 9.33 12.93
CA HIS A 4 -1.82 8.77 11.59
C HIS A 4 -1.68 7.25 11.74
N THR A 5 -2.78 6.53 11.50
CA THR A 5 -2.88 5.07 11.66
C THR A 5 -2.81 4.34 10.32
N GLN A 6 -2.51 5.05 9.23
CA GLN A 6 -2.40 4.49 7.89
C GLN A 6 -1.34 5.23 7.07
N ALA A 7 -0.78 4.53 6.08
CA ALA A 7 0.16 5.07 5.10
C ALA A 7 -0.20 4.57 3.69
N HIS A 8 0.08 5.41 2.69
CA HIS A 8 -0.17 5.09 1.28
C HIS A 8 1.05 5.44 0.43
N LEU A 9 1.44 4.53 -0.45
CA LEU A 9 2.50 4.72 -1.43
C LEU A 9 1.93 4.46 -2.82
N SER A 10 1.84 5.49 -3.66
CA SER A 10 1.32 5.36 -5.02
C SER A 10 2.42 5.49 -6.07
N ARG A 11 2.32 4.69 -7.14
CA ARG A 11 3.13 4.85 -8.35
C ARG A 11 2.29 4.64 -9.60
N THR A 12 2.56 5.46 -10.61
CA THR A 12 2.01 5.28 -11.96
C THR A 12 2.93 4.39 -12.77
N ILE A 13 2.37 3.39 -13.44
CA ILE A 13 3.09 2.48 -14.33
C ILE A 13 2.36 2.33 -15.66
N GLU A 14 3.07 2.42 -16.77
CA GLU A 14 2.49 2.13 -18.09
C GLU A 14 2.19 0.63 -18.22
N LYS A 15 1.04 0.30 -18.81
CA LYS A 15 0.62 -1.09 -19.08
C LYS A 15 1.54 -1.80 -20.08
N SER A 16 2.26 -1.04 -20.91
CA SER A 16 3.21 -1.52 -21.91
C SER A 16 4.54 -2.02 -21.31
N LYS A 17 4.83 -1.73 -20.04
CA LYS A 17 6.11 -2.12 -19.42
C LYS A 17 6.20 -3.64 -19.28
N PRO A 18 7.40 -4.23 -19.49
CA PRO A 18 7.60 -5.66 -19.29
C PRO A 18 7.22 -6.11 -17.86
N ASN A 19 6.71 -7.33 -17.75
CA ASN A 19 6.31 -7.91 -16.45
C ASN A 19 7.44 -7.88 -15.41
N SER A 20 8.69 -8.10 -15.82
CA SER A 20 9.85 -8.01 -14.92
C SER A 20 10.02 -6.63 -14.28
N VAL A 21 9.79 -5.56 -15.04
CA VAL A 21 9.83 -4.18 -14.54
C VAL A 21 8.67 -3.89 -13.61
N ARG A 22 7.49 -4.42 -13.94
CA ARG A 22 6.27 -4.32 -13.12
C ARG A 22 6.46 -5.03 -11.78
N ASP A 23 7.00 -6.24 -11.77
CA ASP A 23 7.27 -7.03 -10.56
C ASP A 23 8.36 -6.39 -9.69
N MET A 24 9.44 -5.91 -10.31
CA MET A 24 10.49 -5.16 -9.60
C MET A 24 9.92 -3.89 -8.95
N THR A 25 9.01 -3.19 -9.64
CA THR A 25 8.34 -1.99 -9.12
C THR A 25 7.51 -2.33 -7.88
N LYS A 26 6.75 -3.43 -7.88
CA LYS A 26 6.01 -3.88 -6.68
C LYS A 26 6.93 -4.13 -5.49
N ARG A 27 8.01 -4.89 -5.70
CA ARG A 27 8.98 -5.21 -4.64
C ARG A 27 9.64 -3.96 -4.06
N GLN A 28 9.97 -2.99 -4.90
CA GLN A 28 10.51 -1.70 -4.45
C GLN A 28 9.49 -0.97 -3.57
N MET A 29 8.23 -0.91 -3.98
CA MET A 29 7.17 -0.26 -3.20
C MET A 29 6.96 -0.94 -1.84
N GLU A 30 6.96 -2.27 -1.80
CA GLU A 30 6.88 -3.05 -0.57
C GLU A 30 8.05 -2.76 0.37
N TYR A 31 9.28 -2.75 -0.18
CA TYR A 31 10.48 -2.43 0.57
C TYR A 31 10.45 -1.02 1.16
N TYR A 32 10.10 -0.01 0.36
CA TYR A 32 10.04 1.37 0.82
C TYR A 32 8.95 1.59 1.85
N MET A 33 7.79 0.93 1.71
CA MET A 33 6.74 1.00 2.72
C MET A 33 7.21 0.41 4.06
N GLY A 34 7.83 -0.77 4.04
CA GLY A 34 8.38 -1.39 5.25
C GLY A 34 9.41 -0.50 5.95
N ALA A 35 10.34 0.07 5.18
CA ALA A 35 11.32 1.03 5.70
C ALA A 35 10.64 2.27 6.33
N LYS A 36 9.59 2.80 5.67
CA LYS A 36 8.88 3.97 6.16
C LYS A 36 8.12 3.70 7.46
N LEU A 37 7.53 2.52 7.61
CA LEU A 37 6.85 2.11 8.84
C LEU A 37 7.83 2.04 10.01
N ILE A 38 9.02 1.46 9.80
CA ILE A 38 10.09 1.43 10.83
C ILE A 38 10.51 2.85 11.22
N GLU A 39 10.67 3.75 10.26
CA GLU A 39 11.04 5.15 10.49
C GLU A 39 10.08 5.87 11.46
N ILE A 40 8.79 5.54 11.39
CA ILE A 40 7.75 6.12 12.25
C ILE A 40 7.43 5.26 13.49
N GLY A 41 8.26 4.24 13.79
CA GLY A 41 8.13 3.40 14.98
C GLY A 41 7.00 2.38 14.92
N ILE A 42 6.54 2.01 13.72
CA ILE A 42 5.51 0.99 13.51
C ILE A 42 6.16 -0.32 13.06
N ASP A 43 5.81 -1.42 13.71
CA ASP A 43 6.25 -2.76 13.31
C ASP A 43 5.60 -3.15 11.97
N PRO A 44 6.38 -3.32 10.88
CA PRO A 44 5.85 -3.70 9.58
C PRO A 44 5.18 -5.08 9.55
N GLN A 45 5.41 -5.94 10.54
CA GLN A 45 4.76 -7.25 10.65
C GLN A 45 3.37 -7.17 11.30
N ALA A 46 3.08 -6.08 12.02
CA ALA A 46 1.82 -5.90 12.75
C ALA A 46 0.74 -5.14 11.96
N VAL A 47 1.03 -4.72 10.73
CA VAL A 47 0.11 -3.94 9.88
C VAL A 47 -0.62 -4.81 8.85
N ILE A 48 -1.77 -4.35 8.39
CA ILE A 48 -2.45 -4.92 7.22
C ILE A 48 -2.03 -4.15 5.98
N TYR A 49 -1.61 -4.89 4.95
CA TYR A 49 -1.30 -4.32 3.65
C TYR A 49 -2.41 -4.57 2.64
N ARG A 50 -2.70 -3.57 1.81
CA ARG A 50 -3.62 -3.70 0.67
C ARG A 50 -3.02 -3.06 -0.58
N TRP A 51 -3.07 -3.79 -1.67
CA TRP A 51 -2.84 -3.25 -3.00
C TRP A 51 -4.16 -2.78 -3.59
N SER A 52 -4.16 -1.61 -4.22
CA SER A 52 -5.21 -1.20 -5.14
C SER A 52 -4.59 -0.76 -6.46
N VAL A 53 -5.34 -0.97 -7.53
CA VAL A 53 -4.95 -0.58 -8.89
C VAL A 53 -6.10 0.20 -9.49
N GLU A 54 -5.81 1.40 -9.96
CA GLU A 54 -6.73 2.23 -10.72
C GLU A 54 -6.24 2.31 -12.17
N GLU A 55 -7.08 1.95 -13.12
CA GLU A 55 -6.73 2.06 -14.54
C GLU A 55 -6.86 3.50 -15.03
N ARG A 56 -5.84 3.98 -15.77
CA ARG A 56 -5.82 5.31 -16.40
C ARG A 56 -5.34 5.21 -17.84
N GLY A 57 -6.25 4.78 -18.72
CA GLY A 57 -5.97 4.62 -20.15
C GLY A 57 -4.84 3.61 -20.38
N ILE A 58 -3.70 4.10 -20.89
CA ILE A 58 -2.49 3.30 -21.16
C ILE A 58 -1.65 3.01 -19.91
N SER A 59 -2.03 3.58 -18.77
CA SER A 59 -1.31 3.46 -17.50
C SER A 59 -2.21 2.91 -16.40
N GLU A 60 -1.58 2.54 -15.29
CA GLU A 60 -2.22 2.12 -14.05
C GLU A 60 -1.60 2.92 -12.90
N VAL A 61 -2.42 3.32 -11.93
CA VAL A 61 -1.96 3.87 -10.66
C VAL A 61 -2.06 2.77 -9.63
N TRP A 62 -0.91 2.28 -9.18
CA TRP A 62 -0.82 1.29 -8.11
C TRP A 62 -0.66 2.00 -6.80
N THR A 63 -1.46 1.63 -5.80
CA THR A 63 -1.32 2.13 -4.43
C THR A 63 -1.09 0.97 -3.49
N TYR A 64 -0.01 1.04 -2.73
CA TYR A 64 0.29 0.13 -1.63
C TYR A 64 -0.05 0.84 -0.33
N SER A 65 -1.04 0.32 0.38
CA SER A 65 -1.56 0.90 1.62
C SER A 65 -1.19 0.02 2.80
N ALA A 66 -0.81 0.63 3.92
CA ALA A 66 -0.57 -0.02 5.19
C ALA A 66 -1.51 0.56 6.25
N TYR A 67 -2.15 -0.31 7.03
CA TYR A 67 -3.14 0.04 8.05
C TYR A 67 -2.77 -0.57 9.41
N TRP A 68 -2.77 0.23 10.47
CA TRP A 68 -2.52 -0.18 11.85
C TRP A 68 -3.48 0.54 12.82
N GLY A 69 -3.52 0.12 14.08
CA GLY A 69 -4.42 0.71 15.09
C GLY A 69 -5.87 0.86 14.60
N ASP A 70 -6.46 2.02 14.83
CA ASP A 70 -7.87 2.31 14.50
C ASP A 70 -8.22 2.11 13.01
N SER A 71 -7.30 2.37 12.08
CA SER A 71 -7.59 2.22 10.65
C SER A 71 -7.69 0.74 10.27
N ARG A 72 -6.89 -0.12 10.92
CA ARG A 72 -6.94 -1.57 10.76
C ARG A 72 -8.28 -2.13 11.24
N GLU A 73 -8.75 -1.68 12.39
CA GLU A 73 -10.05 -2.11 12.94
C GLU A 73 -11.21 -1.71 12.04
N LYS A 74 -11.22 -0.46 11.55
CA LYS A 74 -12.23 0.02 10.61
C LYS A 74 -12.24 -0.78 9.30
N LEU A 75 -11.06 -1.10 8.77
CA LEU A 75 -10.93 -1.91 7.55
C LEU A 75 -11.56 -3.29 7.74
N LEU A 76 -11.24 -3.97 8.86
CA LEU A 76 -11.78 -5.30 9.16
C LEU A 76 -13.30 -5.29 9.38
N GLN A 77 -13.84 -4.23 9.99
CA GLN A 77 -15.30 -4.08 10.15
C GLN A 77 -16.00 -3.88 8.80
N GLN A 78 -15.40 -3.10 7.88
CA GLN A 78 -15.94 -2.92 6.53
C GLN A 78 -15.96 -4.24 5.75
N GLU A 79 -14.91 -5.05 5.86
CA GLU A 79 -14.80 -6.36 5.21
C GLU A 79 -15.80 -7.39 5.78
N GLN A 80 -16.21 -7.27 7.05
CA GLN A 80 -17.24 -8.14 7.65
C GLN A 80 -18.67 -7.76 7.26
N ASN A 81 -18.91 -6.50 6.89
CA ASN A 81 -20.24 -5.97 6.56
C ASN A 81 -20.52 -5.92 5.04
N SER A 82 -19.59 -6.35 4.20
CA SER A 82 -19.70 -6.39 2.73
C SER A 82 -19.97 -7.81 2.25
#